data_AF-A0A9E3BZD5-F1
#
_entry.id   AF-A0A9E3BZD5-F1
#
_cell.length_a   1.000
_cell.length_b   1.000
_cell.length_c   1.000
_cell.angle_alpha   90.00
_cell.angle_beta   90.00
_cell.angle_gamma   90.00
#
_symmetry.space_group_name_H-M   'P 1'
#
loop_
_entity.id
_entity.type
_entity.pdbx_description
1 polymer ?
#
loop_
_entity_poly.entity_id
_entity_poly.type
_entity_poly.pdbx_seq_one_letter_code
_entity_poly.pdbx_strand_id
1 'polypeptide(L)'
;MQDAQAEEQIRDEFERVVSVVEEMTGLKSRWRGEVRVVQPQEQLFSHRQFTARKDWDCSFSIVATLTNDDARWRTIIHEALHSVSVGLNAQDYETYLGWEEATVEALQRLIRPSILARLGVSVEEALFVRVESTWRYEHYVIALRQIATEFPGVSGEEFFRTLLGVRLRDRKAYIFAWGRRAASDFEKFKRSYANASGHLSL
;
A
#
# COMPACT_ATOMS: atom_id res chain seq x y z
N MET A 1 21.78 21.88 2.71
CA MET A 1 22.46 21.03 3.72
C MET A 1 21.45 20.27 4.57
N GLN A 2 20.37 20.89 5.05
CA GLN A 2 19.26 20.19 5.73
C GLN A 2 18.55 19.15 4.84
N ASP A 3 18.33 19.46 3.55
CA ASP A 3 17.63 18.54 2.64
C ASP A 3 18.40 17.24 2.38
N ALA A 4 19.71 17.32 2.16
CA ALA A 4 20.56 16.14 1.93
C ALA A 4 20.58 15.18 3.14
N GLN A 5 20.57 15.73 4.35
CA GLN A 5 20.49 14.94 5.58
C GLN A 5 19.11 14.27 5.73
N ALA A 6 18.04 14.99 5.40
CA ALA A 6 16.69 14.42 5.41
C ALA A 6 16.52 13.31 4.35
N GLU A 7 17.05 13.50 3.15
CA GLU A 7 17.04 12.49 2.09
C GLU A 7 17.79 11.22 2.51
N GLU A 8 18.98 11.36 3.10
CA GLU A 8 19.76 10.24 3.62
C GLU A 8 19.02 9.49 4.72
N GLN A 9 18.47 10.21 5.71
CA GLN A 9 17.68 9.59 6.76
C GLN A 9 16.51 8.80 6.19
N ILE A 10 15.72 9.41 5.29
CA ILE A 10 14.53 8.76 4.73
C ILE A 10 14.91 7.58 3.84
N ARG A 11 16.01 7.69 3.09
CA ARG A 11 16.53 6.57 2.30
C ARG A 11 16.89 5.39 3.19
N ASP A 12 17.59 5.61 4.30
CA ASP A 12 17.97 4.55 5.23
C ASP A 12 16.73 3.95 5.93
N GLU A 13 15.76 4.78 6.33
CA GLU A 13 14.47 4.31 6.87
C GLU A 13 13.71 3.45 5.83
N PHE A 14 13.66 3.90 4.58
CA PHE A 14 12.98 3.20 3.48
C PHE A 14 13.67 1.87 3.16
N GLU A 15 15.00 1.83 3.09
CA GLU A 15 15.77 0.60 2.84
C GLU A 15 15.51 -0.46 3.91
N ARG A 16 15.49 -0.04 5.18
CA ARG A 16 15.17 -0.94 6.30
C ARG A 16 13.75 -1.46 6.21
N VAL A 17 12.77 -0.61 5.88
CA VAL A 17 11.36 -1.03 5.70
C VAL A 17 11.22 -1.98 4.52
N VAL A 18 11.85 -1.68 3.37
CA VAL A 18 11.84 -2.55 2.18
C VAL A 18 12.39 -3.92 2.54
N SER A 19 13.50 -3.99 3.27
CA SER A 19 14.11 -5.26 3.69
C SER A 19 13.13 -6.12 4.51
N VAL A 20 12.42 -5.50 5.47
CA VAL A 20 11.42 -6.21 6.27
C VAL A 20 10.20 -6.60 5.42
N VAL A 21 9.75 -5.73 4.51
CA VAL A 21 8.61 -6.02 3.60
C VAL A 21 8.95 -7.19 2.67
N GLU A 22 10.15 -7.25 2.11
CA GLU A 22 10.58 -8.40 1.29
C GLU A 22 10.53 -9.70 2.09
N GLU A 23 11.00 -9.69 3.34
CA GLU A 23 10.99 -10.86 4.22
C GLU A 23 9.55 -11.32 4.52
N MET A 24 8.67 -10.39 4.90
CA MET A 24 7.29 -10.71 5.28
C MET A 24 6.41 -11.14 4.10
N THR A 25 6.69 -10.61 2.91
CA THR A 25 5.90 -10.89 1.69
C THR A 25 6.49 -12.01 0.84
N GLY A 26 7.79 -12.29 0.95
CA GLY A 26 8.53 -13.16 0.05
C GLY A 26 8.71 -12.57 -1.36
N LEU A 27 8.33 -11.31 -1.57
CA LEU A 27 8.39 -10.63 -2.87
C LEU A 27 9.62 -9.72 -2.93
N LYS A 28 10.19 -9.58 -4.13
CA LYS A 28 11.35 -8.72 -4.36
C LYS A 28 10.96 -7.30 -4.74
N SER A 29 11.62 -6.35 -4.09
CA SER A 29 11.48 -4.92 -4.34
C SER A 29 12.09 -4.55 -5.67
N ARG A 30 11.48 -3.58 -6.31
CA ARG A 30 12.01 -2.89 -7.51
C ARG A 30 12.55 -1.51 -7.18
N TRP A 31 12.55 -1.11 -5.91
CA TRP A 31 13.13 0.16 -5.48
C TRP A 31 14.62 0.21 -5.84
N ARG A 32 15.07 1.35 -6.36
CA ARG A 32 16.44 1.50 -6.90
C ARG A 32 17.41 2.22 -5.96
N GLY A 33 17.00 2.49 -4.72
CA GLY A 33 17.81 3.21 -3.75
C GLY A 33 17.66 4.75 -3.80
N GLU A 34 16.81 5.27 -4.70
CA GLU A 34 16.60 6.72 -4.83
C GLU A 34 15.43 7.21 -3.96
N VAL A 35 15.71 8.26 -3.19
CA VAL A 35 14.73 9.04 -2.43
C VAL A 35 14.89 10.51 -2.79
N ARG A 36 13.78 11.23 -2.93
CA ARG A 36 13.75 12.68 -3.13
C ARG A 36 12.88 13.33 -2.07
N VAL A 37 13.40 14.35 -1.39
CA VAL A 37 12.61 15.17 -0.48
C VAL A 37 12.13 16.41 -1.24
N VAL A 38 10.83 16.52 -1.41
CA VAL A 38 10.18 17.57 -2.21
C VAL A 38 9.67 18.67 -1.28
N GLN A 39 10.02 19.93 -1.55
CA GLN A 39 9.48 21.04 -0.76
C GLN A 39 7.99 21.24 -1.07
N PRO A 40 7.15 21.63 -0.09
CA PRO A 40 5.72 21.90 -0.35
C PRO A 40 5.48 22.91 -1.48
N GLN A 41 6.41 23.86 -1.64
CA GLN A 41 6.38 24.92 -2.64
C GLN A 41 6.49 24.37 -4.07
N GLU A 42 7.26 23.30 -4.27
CA GLU A 42 7.47 22.66 -5.56
C GLU A 42 6.20 21.94 -6.06
N GLN A 43 5.28 21.63 -5.15
CA GLN A 43 3.98 21.04 -5.50
C GLN A 43 2.94 22.05 -5.95
N LEU A 44 3.15 23.35 -5.71
CA LEU A 44 2.19 24.41 -6.08
C LEU A 44 1.91 24.43 -7.60
N PHE A 45 2.87 24.00 -8.40
CA PHE A 45 2.76 23.91 -9.85
C PHE A 45 2.46 22.49 -10.34
N SER A 46 2.33 21.52 -9.43
CA SER A 46 1.97 20.16 -9.78
C SER A 46 0.44 20.00 -9.81
N HIS A 47 -0.08 19.27 -10.79
CA HIS A 47 -1.53 19.02 -10.91
C HIS A 47 -2.09 18.10 -9.82
N ARG A 48 -1.25 17.50 -8.96
CA ARG A 48 -1.66 16.57 -7.91
C ARG A 48 -0.75 16.74 -6.68
N GLN A 49 -1.28 17.38 -5.65
CA GLN A 49 -0.65 17.39 -4.33
C GLN A 49 -0.54 15.95 -3.79
N PHE A 50 0.58 15.63 -3.16
CA PHE A 50 0.86 14.31 -2.58
C PHE A 50 1.66 14.45 -1.28
N THR A 51 1.61 13.42 -0.44
CA THR A 51 2.36 13.33 0.82
C THR A 51 3.65 12.51 0.65
N ALA A 52 3.54 11.40 -0.06
CA ALA A 52 4.63 10.77 -0.78
C ALA A 52 4.06 10.08 -2.02
N ARG A 53 4.96 9.61 -2.88
CA ARG A 53 4.63 8.76 -4.01
C ARG A 53 5.84 7.93 -4.40
N LYS A 54 5.59 6.71 -4.86
CA LYS A 54 6.53 5.96 -5.68
C LYS A 54 6.44 6.43 -7.13
N ASP A 55 7.56 6.84 -7.68
CA ASP A 55 7.67 7.21 -9.09
C ASP A 55 7.78 5.93 -9.97
N TRP A 56 7.52 6.06 -11.26
CA TRP A 56 7.48 4.90 -12.18
C TRP A 56 8.85 4.26 -12.41
N ASP A 57 9.93 5.02 -12.23
CA ASP A 57 11.31 4.53 -12.18
C ASP A 57 11.64 3.77 -10.89
N CYS A 58 10.66 3.64 -9.98
CA CYS A 58 10.79 3.05 -8.65
C CYS A 58 11.72 3.82 -7.72
N SER A 59 11.81 5.15 -7.89
CA SER A 59 12.24 6.06 -6.83
C SER A 59 11.08 6.41 -5.89
N PHE A 60 11.39 6.98 -4.73
CA PHE A 60 10.42 7.42 -3.72
C PHE A 60 10.55 8.93 -3.50
N SER A 61 9.45 9.66 -3.64
CA SER A 61 9.39 11.10 -3.38
C SER A 61 8.52 11.36 -2.16
N ILE A 62 9.02 12.07 -1.15
CA ILE A 62 8.29 12.44 0.08
C ILE A 62 8.30 13.95 0.28
N VAL A 63 7.23 14.51 0.84
CA VAL A 63 7.19 15.94 1.18
C VAL A 63 8.02 16.23 2.41
N ALA A 64 8.81 17.30 2.38
CA ALA A 64 9.69 17.73 3.47
C ALA A 64 8.98 17.86 4.83
N THR A 65 7.71 18.26 4.86
CA THR A 65 6.94 18.40 6.11
C THR A 65 6.67 17.07 6.81
N LEU A 66 6.76 15.94 6.09
CA LEU A 66 6.56 14.61 6.66
C LEU A 66 7.86 13.98 7.17
N THR A 67 9.04 14.46 6.77
CA THR A 67 10.30 13.78 7.13
C THR A 67 10.55 13.71 8.63
N ASN A 68 9.96 14.62 9.40
CA ASN A 68 10.04 14.66 10.86
C ASN A 68 8.71 14.30 11.57
N ASP A 69 7.68 13.89 10.83
CA ASP A 69 6.39 13.45 11.39
C ASP A 69 6.41 11.93 11.55
N ASP A 70 5.93 11.41 12.68
CA ASP A 70 5.82 9.96 12.89
C ASP A 70 4.80 9.31 11.94
N ALA A 71 3.85 10.07 11.40
CA ALA A 71 2.96 9.62 10.33
C ALA A 71 3.72 9.19 9.07
N ARG A 72 4.99 9.59 8.89
CA ARG A 72 5.82 9.16 7.75
C ARG A 72 6.00 7.65 7.70
N TRP A 73 6.00 6.96 8.84
CA TRP A 73 6.21 5.51 8.87
C TRP A 73 5.13 4.75 8.11
N ARG A 74 3.86 5.18 8.26
CA ARG A 74 2.74 4.67 7.45
C ARG A 74 3.04 4.84 5.96
N THR A 75 3.51 6.02 5.57
CA THR A 75 3.76 6.39 4.19
C THR A 75 4.94 5.60 3.60
N ILE A 76 6.04 5.46 4.34
CA ILE A 76 7.21 4.67 3.96
C ILE A 76 6.80 3.20 3.77
N ILE A 77 6.02 2.63 4.68
CA ILE A 77 5.54 1.23 4.57
C ILE A 77 4.63 1.06 3.36
N HIS A 78 3.70 2.00 3.14
CA HIS A 78 2.81 2.00 1.98
C HIS A 78 3.60 1.97 0.66
N GLU A 79 4.56 2.88 0.49
CA GLU A 79 5.36 2.95 -0.74
C GLU A 79 6.33 1.76 -0.88
N ALA A 80 6.84 1.22 0.23
CA ALA A 80 7.63 -0.02 0.22
C ALA A 80 6.80 -1.21 -0.28
N LEU A 81 5.51 -1.28 0.04
CA LEU A 81 4.61 -2.32 -0.48
C LEU A 81 4.37 -2.17 -1.99
N HIS A 82 4.21 -0.95 -2.51
CA HIS A 82 4.19 -0.73 -3.97
C HIS A 82 5.49 -1.17 -4.65
N SER A 83 6.62 -1.04 -3.97
CA SER A 83 7.92 -1.45 -4.51
C SER A 83 8.00 -2.96 -4.78
N VAL A 84 7.28 -3.79 -4.01
CA VAL A 84 7.23 -5.26 -4.17
C VAL A 84 6.00 -5.76 -4.95
N SER A 85 4.93 -4.96 -5.05
CA SER A 85 3.66 -5.30 -5.73
C SER A 85 3.83 -5.85 -7.15
N VAL A 86 3.39 -7.07 -7.45
CA VAL A 86 3.73 -7.73 -8.72
C VAL A 86 3.02 -7.08 -9.92
N GLY A 87 3.74 -6.86 -11.02
CA GLY A 87 3.19 -6.36 -12.28
C GLY A 87 2.83 -4.87 -12.30
N LEU A 88 3.18 -4.11 -11.26
CA LEU A 88 2.88 -2.68 -11.16
C LEU A 88 3.60 -1.86 -12.25
N ASN A 89 2.83 -1.19 -13.10
CA ASN A 89 3.28 -0.23 -14.12
C ASN A 89 2.25 0.89 -14.26
N ALA A 90 2.61 1.99 -14.95
CA ALA A 90 1.77 3.18 -15.04
C ALA A 90 0.39 2.91 -15.64
N GLN A 91 0.33 2.15 -16.74
CA GLN A 91 -0.92 1.87 -17.46
C GLN A 91 -1.88 1.02 -16.62
N ASP A 92 -1.36 -0.06 -16.02
CA ASP A 92 -2.16 -0.94 -15.17
C ASP A 92 -2.59 -0.22 -13.90
N TYR A 93 -1.72 0.62 -13.30
CA TYR A 93 -2.08 1.37 -12.11
C TYR A 93 -3.19 2.40 -12.35
N GLU A 94 -3.15 3.12 -13.47
CA GLU A 94 -4.24 4.04 -13.83
C GLU A 94 -5.58 3.30 -13.98
N THR A 95 -5.55 2.10 -14.58
CA THR A 95 -6.76 1.30 -14.83
C THR A 95 -7.28 0.60 -13.57
N TYR A 96 -6.37 0.17 -12.68
CA TYR A 96 -6.67 -0.67 -11.52
C TYR A 96 -6.28 0.01 -10.20
N LEU A 97 -6.32 1.35 -10.15
CA LEU A 97 -5.90 2.17 -9.01
C LEU A 97 -6.53 1.69 -7.70
N GLY A 98 -7.87 1.55 -7.65
CA GLY A 98 -8.57 1.12 -6.44
C GLY A 98 -8.14 -0.27 -5.96
N TRP A 99 -7.80 -1.18 -6.87
CA TRP A 99 -7.31 -2.52 -6.53
C TRP A 99 -5.90 -2.51 -5.95
N GLU A 100 -5.02 -1.67 -6.49
CA GLU A 100 -3.68 -1.50 -5.93
C GLU A 100 -3.74 -0.85 -4.55
N GLU A 101 -4.37 0.32 -4.46
CA GLU A 101 -4.44 1.11 -3.24
C GLU A 101 -5.12 0.37 -2.10
N ALA A 102 -6.25 -0.30 -2.36
CA ALA A 102 -6.90 -1.11 -1.34
C ALA A 102 -6.01 -2.24 -0.82
N THR A 103 -5.24 -2.89 -1.70
CA THR A 103 -4.36 -4.00 -1.32
C THR A 103 -3.22 -3.49 -0.45
N VAL A 104 -2.55 -2.43 -0.89
CA VAL A 104 -1.40 -1.84 -0.20
C VAL A 104 -1.81 -1.22 1.13
N GLU A 105 -2.87 -0.42 1.16
CA GLU A 105 -3.37 0.21 2.39
C GLU A 105 -3.88 -0.81 3.41
N ALA A 106 -4.65 -1.81 2.98
CA ALA A 106 -5.14 -2.83 3.90
C ALA A 106 -4.00 -3.65 4.47
N LEU A 107 -3.02 -4.02 3.64
CA LEU A 107 -1.87 -4.80 4.08
C LEU A 107 -0.97 -3.98 5.01
N GLN A 108 -0.68 -2.71 4.71
CA GLN A 108 0.18 -1.89 5.56
C GLN A 108 -0.39 -1.77 6.97
N ARG A 109 -1.71 -1.58 7.11
CA ARG A 109 -2.37 -1.54 8.44
C ARG A 109 -2.20 -2.85 9.23
N LEU A 110 -2.21 -3.99 8.53
CA LEU A 110 -2.08 -5.30 9.15
C LEU A 110 -0.65 -5.61 9.58
N ILE A 111 0.34 -5.25 8.75
CA ILE A 111 1.74 -5.61 9.00
C ILE A 111 2.57 -4.51 9.68
N ARG A 112 2.10 -3.26 9.68
CA ARG A 112 2.81 -2.10 10.26
C ARG A 112 3.27 -2.34 11.70
N PRO A 113 2.44 -2.84 12.64
CA PRO A 113 2.90 -3.06 14.01
C PRO A 113 4.13 -3.98 14.07
N SER A 114 4.12 -5.07 13.28
CA SER A 114 5.24 -6.01 13.18
C SER A 114 6.48 -5.39 12.53
N ILE A 115 6.30 -4.56 11.51
CA ILE A 115 7.42 -3.82 10.88
C ILE A 115 8.05 -2.85 11.88
N LEU A 116 7.25 -2.00 12.54
CA LEU A 116 7.75 -1.02 13.51
C LEU A 116 8.49 -1.68 14.67
N ALA A 117 7.94 -2.78 15.20
CA ALA A 117 8.59 -3.56 16.25
C ALA A 117 9.97 -4.09 15.82
N ARG A 118 10.09 -4.64 14.59
CA ARG A 118 11.37 -5.13 14.04
C ARG A 118 12.39 -4.01 13.82
N LEU A 119 11.93 -2.80 13.56
CA LEU A 119 12.78 -1.64 13.38
C LEU A 119 13.19 -0.96 14.69
N GLY A 120 12.61 -1.37 15.82
CA GLY A 120 12.79 -0.71 17.11
C GLY A 120 12.13 0.66 17.18
N VAL A 121 11.08 0.88 16.37
CA VAL A 121 10.34 2.14 16.28
C VAL A 121 9.06 2.04 17.11
N SER A 122 8.85 3.02 17.99
CA SER A 122 7.65 3.10 18.83
C SER A 122 6.83 4.33 18.44
N VAL A 123 5.72 4.10 17.76
CA VAL A 123 4.73 5.13 17.41
C VAL A 123 3.35 4.63 17.86
N GLU A 124 2.55 5.50 18.47
CA GLU A 124 1.22 5.14 18.92
C GLU A 124 0.27 4.85 17.75
N GLU A 125 -0.40 3.69 17.77
CA GLU A 125 -1.35 3.30 16.73
C GLU A 125 -2.50 4.32 16.55
N ALA A 126 -2.87 5.03 17.62
CA ALA A 126 -3.88 6.08 17.59
C ALA A 126 -3.55 7.23 16.62
N LEU A 127 -2.25 7.50 16.40
CA LEU A 127 -1.80 8.48 15.41
C LEU A 127 -2.18 8.04 13.99
N PHE A 128 -1.92 6.77 13.65
CA PHE A 128 -2.22 6.24 12.32
C PHE A 128 -3.72 6.16 12.07
N VAL A 129 -4.50 5.68 13.05
CA VAL A 129 -5.97 5.62 12.95
C VAL A 129 -6.56 6.99 12.64
N ARG A 130 -6.07 8.05 13.30
CA ARG A 130 -6.53 9.42 13.04
C ARG A 130 -6.25 9.85 11.61
N VAL A 131 -5.01 9.67 11.13
CA VAL A 131 -4.60 10.02 9.75
C VAL A 131 -5.40 9.22 8.71
N GLU A 132 -5.65 7.95 8.98
CA GLU A 132 -6.33 7.03 8.07
C GLU A 132 -7.84 7.29 7.98
N SER A 133 -8.47 7.80 9.04
CA SER A 133 -9.92 8.06 9.07
C SER A 133 -10.41 9.05 8.00
N THR A 134 -9.53 9.93 7.52
CA THR A 134 -9.81 10.91 6.48
C THR A 134 -9.10 10.59 5.17
N TRP A 135 -8.52 9.40 5.03
CA TRP A 135 -7.70 9.06 3.88
C TRP A 135 -8.55 8.74 2.65
N ARG A 136 -8.16 9.30 1.50
CA ARG A 136 -8.94 9.21 0.25
C ARG A 136 -9.24 7.78 -0.20
N TYR A 137 -8.37 6.81 0.13
CA TYR A 137 -8.50 5.42 -0.30
C TYR A 137 -9.30 4.52 0.66
N GLU A 138 -9.86 5.08 1.74
CA GLU A 138 -10.59 4.29 2.73
C GLU A 138 -11.77 3.51 2.13
N HIS A 139 -12.49 4.13 1.19
CA HIS A 139 -13.61 3.48 0.52
C HIS A 139 -13.19 2.24 -0.30
N TYR A 140 -12.01 2.26 -0.94
CA TYR A 140 -11.45 1.09 -1.63
C TYR A 140 -11.07 0.00 -0.63
N VAL A 141 -10.46 0.36 0.50
CA VAL A 141 -10.08 -0.58 1.57
C VAL A 141 -11.32 -1.30 2.12
N ILE A 142 -12.39 -0.55 2.39
CA ILE A 142 -13.67 -1.10 2.86
C ILE A 142 -14.22 -2.10 1.84
N ALA A 143 -14.26 -1.75 0.56
CA ALA A 143 -14.75 -2.61 -0.50
C ALA A 143 -13.96 -3.93 -0.62
N LEU A 144 -12.62 -3.86 -0.63
CA LEU A 144 -11.80 -5.06 -0.75
C LEU A 144 -11.83 -5.93 0.51
N ARG A 145 -11.93 -5.31 1.71
CA ARG A 145 -12.14 -6.04 2.96
C ARG A 145 -13.46 -6.80 2.99
N GLN A 146 -14.54 -6.24 2.44
CA GLN A 146 -15.81 -6.98 2.31
C GLN A 146 -15.61 -8.28 1.52
N ILE A 147 -14.87 -8.24 0.41
CA ILE A 147 -14.54 -9.45 -0.35
C ILE A 147 -13.72 -10.44 0.51
N ALA A 148 -12.72 -9.95 1.25
CA ALA A 148 -11.87 -10.79 2.09
C ALA A 148 -12.66 -11.57 3.16
N THR A 149 -13.77 -11.01 3.69
CA THR A 149 -14.61 -11.72 4.67
C THR A 149 -15.32 -12.96 4.14
N GLU A 150 -15.40 -13.14 2.81
CA GLU A 150 -15.99 -14.34 2.19
C GLU A 150 -15.02 -15.54 2.14
N PHE A 151 -13.82 -15.40 2.71
CA PHE A 151 -12.77 -16.44 2.79
C PHE A 151 -12.48 -16.83 4.26
N PRO A 152 -13.38 -17.57 4.95
CA PRO A 152 -13.28 -17.81 6.39
C PRO A 152 -12.05 -18.60 6.85
N GLY A 153 -11.38 -19.31 5.93
CA GLY A 153 -10.14 -20.04 6.20
C GLY A 153 -8.86 -19.27 5.89
N VAL A 154 -8.95 -18.01 5.47
CA VAL A 154 -7.81 -17.19 5.04
C VAL A 154 -7.75 -15.96 5.92
N SER A 155 -6.61 -15.73 6.58
CA SER A 155 -6.42 -14.51 7.37
C SER A 155 -6.43 -13.27 6.45
N GLY A 156 -6.81 -12.11 6.98
CA GLY A 156 -6.75 -10.86 6.22
C GLY A 156 -5.34 -10.59 5.67
N GLU A 157 -4.32 -10.79 6.49
CA GLU A 157 -2.91 -10.62 6.07
C GLU A 157 -2.56 -11.55 4.91
N GLU A 158 -2.90 -12.84 5.01
CA GLU A 158 -2.66 -13.82 3.95
C GLU A 158 -3.40 -13.47 2.66
N PHE A 159 -4.65 -13.01 2.76
CA PHE A 159 -5.45 -12.57 1.62
C PHE A 159 -4.75 -11.42 0.88
N PHE A 160 -4.41 -10.33 1.56
CA PHE A 160 -3.78 -9.17 0.91
C PHE A 160 -2.35 -9.44 0.46
N ARG A 161 -1.57 -10.23 1.20
CA ARG A 161 -0.24 -10.67 0.77
C ARG A 161 -0.31 -11.51 -0.52
N THR A 162 -1.29 -12.40 -0.61
CA THR A 162 -1.52 -13.20 -1.82
C THR A 162 -1.85 -12.30 -3.00
N LEU A 163 -2.73 -11.31 -2.82
CA LEU A 163 -3.05 -10.35 -3.88
C LEU A 163 -1.87 -9.49 -4.32
N LEU A 164 -1.01 -9.08 -3.38
CA LEU A 164 0.21 -8.33 -3.69
C LEU A 164 1.13 -9.11 -4.64
N GLY A 165 1.15 -10.44 -4.51
CA GLY A 165 1.89 -11.37 -5.39
C GLY A 165 1.23 -11.64 -6.75
N VAL A 166 -0.03 -11.25 -6.94
CA VAL A 166 -0.74 -11.36 -8.22
C VAL A 166 -0.53 -10.09 -9.02
N ARG A 167 -0.22 -10.25 -10.32
CA ARG A 167 -0.11 -9.13 -11.26
C ARG A 167 -1.35 -8.23 -11.15
N LEU A 168 -1.15 -6.92 -11.01
CA LEU A 168 -2.24 -5.98 -10.75
C LEU A 168 -3.46 -6.17 -11.67
N ARG A 169 -3.25 -6.23 -12.98
CA ARG A 169 -4.30 -6.46 -13.99
C ARG A 169 -5.07 -7.79 -13.85
N ASP A 170 -4.46 -8.78 -13.19
CA ASP A 170 -5.01 -10.13 -13.04
C ASP A 170 -5.73 -10.31 -11.69
N ARG A 171 -5.60 -9.38 -10.73
CA ARG A 171 -6.15 -9.50 -9.37
C ARG A 171 -7.66 -9.72 -9.35
N LYS A 172 -8.39 -8.96 -10.18
CA LYS A 172 -9.85 -9.06 -10.31
C LYS A 172 -10.25 -10.50 -10.69
N ALA A 173 -9.70 -11.01 -11.79
CA ALA A 173 -9.96 -12.36 -12.26
C ALA A 173 -9.52 -13.43 -11.24
N TYR A 174 -8.37 -13.22 -10.60
CA TYR A 174 -7.82 -14.12 -9.59
C TYR A 174 -8.77 -14.29 -8.40
N ILE A 175 -9.25 -13.19 -7.81
CA ILE A 175 -10.18 -13.20 -6.66
C ILE A 175 -11.48 -13.90 -7.02
N PHE A 176 -12.04 -13.61 -8.20
CA PHE A 176 -13.26 -14.28 -8.64
C PHE A 176 -13.07 -15.79 -8.76
N ALA A 177 -11.96 -16.22 -9.36
CA ALA A 177 -11.62 -17.63 -9.48
C ALA A 177 -11.33 -18.28 -8.11
N TRP A 178 -10.72 -17.54 -7.18
CA TRP A 178 -10.48 -18.00 -5.81
C TRP A 178 -11.79 -18.19 -5.05
N GLY A 179 -12.69 -17.21 -5.08
CA GLY A 179 -14.00 -17.30 -4.44
C GLY A 179 -14.84 -18.46 -4.98
N ARG A 180 -14.76 -18.75 -6.29
CA ARG A 180 -15.40 -19.95 -6.88
C ARG A 180 -14.94 -21.27 -6.25
N ARG A 181 -13.70 -21.34 -5.76
CA ARG A 181 -13.12 -22.55 -5.16
C ARG A 181 -13.25 -22.58 -3.64
N ALA A 182 -13.20 -21.43 -2.99
CA ALA A 182 -12.97 -21.33 -1.55
C ALA A 182 -14.13 -20.70 -0.76
N ALA A 183 -15.05 -19.97 -1.40
CA ALA A 183 -16.18 -19.37 -0.69
C ALA A 183 -17.15 -20.47 -0.22
N SER A 184 -17.62 -20.33 1.02
CA SER A 184 -18.63 -21.25 1.58
C SER A 184 -19.99 -21.13 0.89
N ASP A 185 -20.30 -19.93 0.39
CA ASP A 185 -21.49 -19.65 -0.43
C ASP A 185 -21.06 -18.82 -1.65
N PHE A 186 -20.98 -19.48 -2.81
CA PHE A 186 -20.53 -18.85 -4.04
C PHE A 186 -21.52 -17.80 -4.57
N GLU A 187 -22.83 -17.97 -4.37
CA GLU A 187 -23.83 -17.01 -4.82
C GLU A 187 -23.76 -15.72 -3.99
N LYS A 188 -23.58 -15.84 -2.67
CA LYS A 188 -23.30 -14.70 -1.79
C LYS A 188 -21.99 -14.02 -2.18
N PHE A 189 -20.92 -14.79 -2.37
CA PHE A 189 -19.64 -14.25 -2.82
C PHE A 189 -19.78 -13.44 -4.12
N LYS A 190 -20.47 -13.96 -5.15
CA LYS A 190 -20.66 -13.23 -6.41
C LYS A 190 -21.32 -11.87 -6.20
N ARG A 191 -22.31 -11.77 -5.31
CA ARG A 191 -22.98 -10.51 -4.98
C ARG A 191 -22.03 -9.54 -4.26
N SER A 192 -21.34 -10.00 -3.22
CA SER A 192 -20.34 -9.20 -2.50
C SER A 192 -19.25 -8.70 -3.45
N TYR A 193 -18.72 -9.60 -4.28
CA TYR A 193 -17.67 -9.29 -5.26
C TYR A 193 -18.14 -8.27 -6.30
N ALA A 194 -19.34 -8.42 -6.87
CA ALA A 194 -19.86 -7.48 -7.86
C ALA A 194 -20.04 -6.08 -7.27
N ASN A 195 -20.60 -5.99 -6.06
CA ASN A 195 -20.78 -4.72 -5.35
C ASN A 195 -19.44 -4.05 -5.05
N ALA A 196 -18.53 -4.76 -4.39
CA ALA A 196 -17.23 -4.24 -4.01
C ALA A 196 -16.35 -3.88 -5.22
N SER A 197 -16.35 -4.70 -6.27
CA SER A 197 -15.59 -4.43 -7.50
C SER A 197 -16.05 -3.15 -8.19
N GLY A 198 -17.33 -2.77 -8.06
CA GLY A 198 -17.84 -1.50 -8.56
C GLY A 198 -17.16 -0.31 -7.89
N HIS A 199 -16.99 -0.36 -6.57
CA HIS A 199 -16.28 0.68 -5.80
C HIS A 199 -14.79 0.74 -6.10
N LEU A 200 -14.16 -0.38 -6.45
CA LEU A 200 -12.72 -0.45 -6.79
C LEU A 200 -12.39 0.05 -8.21
N SER A 201 -13.40 0.43 -8.99
CA SER A 201 -13.27 0.91 -10.37
C SER A 201 -13.72 2.36 -10.57
N LEU A 202 -14.08 3.06 -9.48
CA LEU A 202 -14.36 4.50 -9.44
C LEU A 202 -13.06 5.29 -9.30
#